data_AF-A0A428K4H4-F1
#
_entry.id   AF-A0A428K4H4-F1
#
_cell.length_a   1.000
_cell.length_b   1.000
_cell.length_c   1.000
_cell.angle_alpha   90.00
_cell.angle_beta   90.00
_cell.angle_gamma   90.00
#
_symmetry.space_group_name_H-M   'P 1'
#
loop_
_entity.id
_entity.type
_entity.pdbx_description
1 polymer ?
#
loop_
_entity_poly.entity_id
_entity_poly.type
_entity_poly.pdbx_seq_one_letter_code
_entity_poly.pdbx_strand_id
1 'polypeptide(L)'
;MTELQDKLIEELQNLTDLLDKYDVKNWSLTFSKIQKMIDNGDKRGIDSLKNVRGGMGSFTDLVICQINGHRIMKNEEDYANTELIRLGNLVFNTADKLNREINKNSA
;
A
#
# COMPACT_ATOMS: atom_id res chain seq x y z
N MET A 1 -10.65 16.81 5.04
CA MET A 1 -9.63 15.89 4.49
C MET A 1 -8.55 16.75 3.86
N THR A 2 -7.26 16.44 4.06
CA THR A 2 -6.17 17.19 3.40
C THR A 2 -5.92 16.61 2.01
N GLU A 3 -5.36 17.38 1.08
CA GLU A 3 -5.05 16.88 -0.28
C GLU A 3 -4.15 15.63 -0.25
N LEU A 4 -3.24 15.54 0.74
CA LEU A 4 -2.38 14.37 0.94
C LEU A 4 -3.15 13.15 1.45
N GLN A 5 -4.21 13.35 2.24
CA GLN A 5 -5.06 12.27 2.73
C GLN A 5 -5.90 11.70 1.58
N ASP A 6 -6.53 12.55 0.76
CA ASP A 6 -7.30 12.13 -0.40
C ASP A 6 -6.43 11.36 -1.40
N LYS A 7 -5.25 11.90 -1.70
CA LYS A 7 -4.27 11.24 -2.56
C LYS A 7 -3.83 9.89 -2.02
N LEU A 8 -3.58 9.78 -0.72
CA LEU A 8 -3.18 8.51 -0.10
C LEU A 8 -4.30 7.46 -0.20
N ILE A 9 -5.56 7.87 -0.04
CA ILE A 9 -6.72 6.99 -0.18
C ILE A 9 -6.82 6.46 -1.61
N GLU A 10 -6.61 7.31 -2.62
CA GLU A 10 -6.59 6.91 -4.03
C GLU A 10 -5.43 5.95 -4.35
N GLU A 11 -4.22 6.25 -3.87
CA GLU A 11 -3.05 5.39 -4.06
C GLU A 11 -3.24 4.02 -3.39
N LEU A 12 -3.86 3.97 -2.21
CA LEU A 12 -4.24 2.73 -1.52
C LEU A 12 -5.31 1.95 -2.27
N GLN A 13 -6.27 2.62 -2.90
CA GLN A 13 -7.27 1.96 -3.73
C GLN A 13 -6.60 1.28 -4.92
N ASN A 14 -5.77 2.01 -5.66
CA ASN A 14 -5.04 1.48 -6.82
C ASN A 14 -4.14 0.29 -6.45
N LEU A 15 -3.46 0.36 -5.30
CA LEU A 15 -2.66 -0.76 -4.80
C LEU A 15 -3.53 -1.98 -4.45
N THR A 16 -4.66 -1.76 -3.78
CA THR A 16 -5.60 -2.82 -3.42
C THR A 16 -6.16 -3.50 -4.67
N ASP A 17 -6.55 -2.72 -5.68
CA ASP A 17 -7.08 -3.24 -6.95
C ASP A 17 -6.04 -4.10 -7.69
N LEU A 18 -4.76 -3.70 -7.67
CA LEU A 18 -3.66 -4.51 -8.22
C LEU A 18 -3.51 -5.85 -7.47
N LEU A 19 -3.59 -5.81 -6.14
CA LEU A 19 -3.46 -7.01 -5.30
C LEU A 19 -4.64 -7.97 -5.52
N ASP A 20 -5.85 -7.43 -5.63
CA ASP A 20 -7.06 -8.20 -5.93
C ASP A 20 -7.00 -8.85 -7.32
N LYS A 21 -6.49 -8.12 -8.32
CA LYS A 21 -6.30 -8.64 -9.69
C LYS A 21 -5.50 -9.95 -9.70
N TYR A 22 -4.48 -10.07 -8.84
CA TYR A 22 -3.59 -11.24 -8.78
C TYR A 22 -3.86 -12.17 -7.58
N ASP A 23 -5.02 -12.02 -6.93
CA ASP A 23 -5.49 -12.84 -5.80
C ASP A 23 -4.60 -12.76 -4.53
N VAL A 24 -3.91 -11.65 -4.31
CA VAL A 24 -3.05 -11.40 -3.13
C VAL A 24 -3.88 -10.93 -1.92
N LYS A 25 -4.83 -11.77 -1.49
CA LYS A 25 -5.91 -11.42 -0.54
C LYS A 25 -5.42 -10.86 0.79
N ASN A 26 -4.35 -11.43 1.35
CA ASN A 26 -3.86 -11.03 2.68
C ASN A 26 -3.38 -9.58 2.68
N TRP A 27 -2.66 -9.17 1.62
CA TRP A 27 -2.18 -7.80 1.48
C TRP A 27 -3.30 -6.86 1.08
N SER A 28 -4.18 -7.25 0.15
CA SER A 28 -5.37 -6.46 -0.22
C SER A 28 -6.20 -6.10 1.02
N LEU A 29 -6.56 -7.10 1.84
CA LEU A 29 -7.31 -6.88 3.08
C LEU A 29 -6.58 -5.97 4.06
N THR A 30 -5.25 -6.10 4.16
CA THR A 30 -4.42 -5.26 5.04
C THR A 30 -4.48 -3.80 4.60
N PHE A 31 -4.27 -3.50 3.32
CA PHE A 31 -4.32 -2.13 2.81
C PHE A 31 -5.73 -1.54 2.81
N SER A 32 -6.78 -2.32 2.54
CA SER A 32 -8.17 -1.85 2.66
C SER A 32 -8.52 -1.44 4.10
N LYS A 33 -8.03 -2.17 5.11
CA LYS A 33 -8.23 -1.78 6.53
C LYS A 33 -7.52 -0.48 6.85
N ILE A 34 -6.27 -0.34 6.40
CA ILE A 34 -5.47 0.88 6.56
C ILE A 34 -6.15 2.07 5.88
N GLN A 35 -6.66 1.90 4.65
CA GLN A 35 -7.38 2.92 3.91
C GLN A 35 -8.60 3.41 4.70
N LYS A 36 -9.42 2.49 5.24
CA LYS A 36 -10.57 2.85 6.09
C LYS A 36 -10.16 3.62 7.35
N MET A 37 -9.02 3.29 7.96
CA MET A 37 -8.52 4.05 9.11
C MET A 37 -8.15 5.48 8.70
N ILE A 38 -7.44 5.63 7.59
CA ILE A 38 -7.02 6.94 7.06
C ILE A 38 -8.24 7.78 6.67
N ASP A 39 -9.23 7.20 5.99
CA ASP A 39 -10.48 7.87 5.61
C ASP A 39 -11.24 8.41 6.83
N ASN A 40 -11.27 7.64 7.92
CA ASN A 40 -11.85 8.05 9.20
C ASN A 40 -10.97 9.03 10.02
N GLY A 41 -9.82 9.46 9.50
CA GLY A 41 -8.89 10.36 10.20
C GLY A 41 -8.11 9.70 11.34
N ASP A 42 -8.08 8.37 11.41
CA ASP A 42 -7.35 7.62 12.43
C ASP A 42 -5.86 7.54 12.08
N LYS A 43 -5.05 8.30 12.84
CA LYS A 43 -3.58 8.38 12.67
C LYS A 43 -2.89 7.01 12.76
N ARG A 44 -3.48 6.01 13.43
CA ARG A 44 -2.95 4.64 13.49
C ARG A 44 -2.87 3.97 12.11
N GLY A 45 -3.65 4.44 11.13
CA GLY A 45 -3.54 3.98 9.75
C GLY A 45 -2.18 4.32 9.13
N ILE A 46 -1.64 5.51 9.43
CA ILE A 46 -0.32 5.93 8.97
C ILE A 46 0.79 5.14 9.66
N ASP A 47 0.65 4.85 10.95
CA ASP A 47 1.62 4.00 11.66
C ASP A 47 1.58 2.55 11.17
N SER A 48 0.39 2.05 10.81
CA SER A 48 0.25 0.73 10.20
C SER A 48 0.98 0.63 8.85
N LEU A 49 0.96 1.70 8.03
CA LEU A 49 1.75 1.74 6.79
C LEU A 49 3.26 1.64 7.03
N LYS A 50 3.77 2.25 8.11
CA LYS A 50 5.19 2.13 8.47
C LYS A 50 5.54 0.69 8.87
N ASN A 51 4.65 0.02 9.60
CA ASN A 51 4.88 -1.34 10.09
C ASN A 51 4.90 -2.39 8.98
N VAL A 52 4.15 -2.17 7.88
CA VAL A 52 4.18 -3.08 6.72
C VAL A 52 5.32 -2.78 5.75
N ARG A 53 6.06 -1.68 5.97
CA ARG A 53 7.19 -1.25 5.14
C ARG A 53 8.52 -1.78 5.70
N GLY A 54 9.02 -2.86 5.11
CA GLY A 54 10.33 -3.43 5.43
C GLY A 54 10.32 -4.46 6.58
N GLY A 55 11.42 -5.22 6.70
CA GLY A 55 11.53 -6.38 7.59
C GLY A 55 11.16 -7.69 6.89
N MET A 56 11.55 -8.83 7.48
CA MET A 56 11.28 -10.15 6.91
C MET A 56 9.77 -10.46 6.91
N GLY A 57 9.21 -10.79 5.74
CA GLY A 57 7.79 -11.06 5.54
C GLY A 57 6.94 -9.79 5.35
N SER A 58 7.58 -8.65 5.09
CA SER A 58 6.88 -7.38 4.90
C SER A 58 6.31 -7.24 3.48
N PHE A 59 5.57 -6.17 3.23
CA PHE A 59 5.01 -5.91 1.91
C PHE A 59 6.10 -5.76 0.85
N THR A 60 7.28 -5.25 1.22
CA THR A 60 8.40 -5.07 0.29
C THR A 60 9.04 -6.38 -0.14
N ASP A 61 8.75 -7.49 0.55
CA ASP A 61 9.19 -8.84 0.16
C ASP A 61 8.20 -9.53 -0.78
N LEU A 62 7.04 -8.93 -1.03
CA LEU A 62 6.02 -9.51 -1.89
C LEU A 62 6.50 -9.54 -3.33
N VAL A 63 6.48 -10.74 -3.92
CA VAL A 63 6.70 -10.96 -5.35
C VAL A 63 5.50 -11.71 -5.93
N ILE A 64 4.83 -11.08 -6.89
CA ILE A 64 3.70 -11.64 -7.62
C ILE A 64 4.24 -12.49 -8.76
N CYS A 65 4.33 -13.79 -8.54
CA CYS A 65 4.72 -14.77 -9.56
C CYS A 65 3.92 -16.06 -9.43
N GLN A 66 3.86 -16.81 -10.53
CA GLN A 66 3.12 -18.06 -10.65
C GLN A 66 3.66 -19.13 -9.69
N ILE A 67 4.99 -19.20 -9.50
CA ILE A 67 5.62 -20.17 -8.59
C ILE A 67 5.26 -19.93 -7.13
N ASN A 68 4.94 -18.68 -6.75
CA ASN A 68 4.44 -18.33 -5.43
C ASN A 68 2.92 -18.62 -5.27
N GLY A 69 2.29 -19.24 -6.27
CA GLY A 69 0.87 -19.61 -6.24
C GLY A 69 -0.10 -18.51 -6.67
N HIS A 70 0.41 -17.38 -7.20
CA HIS A 70 -0.45 -16.29 -7.68
C HIS A 70 -1.08 -16.60 -9.04
N ARG A 71 -2.27 -16.04 -9.26
CA ARG A 71 -2.99 -16.16 -10.53
C ARG A 71 -2.45 -15.17 -11.56
N ILE A 72 -1.31 -15.49 -12.16
CA ILE A 72 -0.62 -14.65 -13.14
C ILE A 72 0.08 -15.52 -14.20
N MET A 73 0.16 -15.04 -15.45
CA MET A 73 0.99 -15.67 -16.48
C MET A 73 2.44 -15.21 -16.37
N LYS A 74 3.39 -16.10 -16.69
CA LYS A 74 4.83 -15.80 -16.55
C LYS A 74 5.29 -14.55 -17.31
N ASN A 75 4.69 -14.24 -18.46
CA ASN A 75 5.00 -13.05 -19.26
C ASN A 75 4.41 -11.75 -18.69
N GLU A 76 3.53 -11.82 -17.68
CA GLU A 76 2.96 -10.66 -16.99
C GLU A 76 3.69 -10.34 -15.67
N GLU A 77 4.52 -11.26 -15.16
CA GLU A 77 5.18 -11.14 -13.85
C GLU A 77 6.02 -9.86 -13.74
N ASP A 78 6.84 -9.55 -14.74
CA ASP A 78 7.70 -8.36 -14.74
C ASP A 78 6.87 -7.07 -14.65
N TYR A 79 5.80 -6.98 -15.44
CA TYR A 79 4.89 -5.84 -15.41
C TYR A 79 4.16 -5.73 -14.06
N ALA A 80 3.62 -6.84 -13.55
CA ALA A 80 2.91 -6.85 -12.28
C ALA A 80 3.80 -6.42 -11.10
N ASN A 81 5.04 -6.92 -11.03
CA ASN A 81 5.96 -6.55 -9.95
C ASN A 81 6.50 -5.13 -10.10
N THR A 82 6.72 -4.65 -11.34
CA THR A 82 7.07 -3.25 -11.58
C THR A 82 5.96 -2.32 -11.08
N GLU A 83 4.71 -2.67 -11.37
CA GLU A 83 3.55 -1.89 -10.94
C GLU A 83 3.33 -1.97 -9.43
N LEU A 84 3.54 -3.15 -8.82
CA LEU A 84 3.49 -3.35 -7.37
C LEU A 84 4.48 -2.43 -6.65
N ILE A 85 5.73 -2.40 -7.11
CA ILE A 85 6.79 -1.56 -6.56
C ILE A 85 6.42 -0.08 -6.74
N ARG A 86 5.94 0.31 -7.93
CA ARG A 86 5.55 1.68 -8.23
C ARG A 86 4.43 2.18 -7.30
N LEU A 87 3.35 1.42 -7.18
CA LEU A 87 2.20 1.76 -6.32
C LEU A 87 2.58 1.75 -4.84
N GLY A 88 3.33 0.75 -4.40
CA GLY A 88 3.85 0.69 -3.02
C GLY A 88 4.68 1.93 -2.66
N ASN A 89 5.58 2.34 -3.55
CA ASN A 89 6.39 3.55 -3.36
C ASN A 89 5.54 4.81 -3.30
N LEU A 90 4.49 4.94 -4.12
CA LEU A 90 3.57 6.07 -4.05
C LEU A 90 2.90 6.15 -2.67
N VAL A 91 2.27 5.05 -2.23
CA VAL A 91 1.61 4.95 -0.92
C VAL A 91 2.56 5.35 0.21
N PHE A 92 3.76 4.76 0.26
CA PHE A 92 4.72 5.04 1.33
C PHE A 92 5.24 6.48 1.31
N ASN A 93 5.48 7.05 0.13
CA ASN A 93 5.96 8.43 0.01
C ASN A 93 4.88 9.43 0.42
N THR A 94 3.63 9.21 0.03
CA THR A 94 2.51 10.08 0.42
C THR A 94 2.22 9.96 1.92
N ALA A 95 2.26 8.76 2.48
CA ALA A 95 2.13 8.54 3.92
C ALA A 95 3.23 9.25 4.72
N ASP A 96 4.49 9.22 4.28
CA ASP A 96 5.59 9.93 4.92
C ASP A 96 5.38 11.46 4.89
N LYS A 97 4.87 12.00 3.78
CA LYS A 97 4.54 13.43 3.65
C LYS A 97 3.40 13.82 4.59
N LEU A 98 2.33 13.05 4.61
CA LEU A 98 1.17 13.29 5.48
C LEU A 98 1.56 13.20 6.96
N ASN A 99 2.38 12.22 7.35
CA ASN A 99 2.89 12.10 8.71
C ASN A 99 3.70 13.34 9.15
N ARG A 100 4.53 13.90 8.25
CA ARG A 100 5.29 15.14 8.53
C ARG A 100 4.37 16.35 8.67
N GLU A 101 3.33 16.45 7.85
CA GLU A 101 2.33 17.52 7.94
C GLU A 101 1.57 17.48 9.28
N ILE A 102 1.09 16.29 9.66
CA ILE A 102 0.39 16.08 10.93
C ILE A 102 1.27 16.46 12.12
N ASN A 103 2.56 16.08 12.10
CA ASN A 103 3.49 16.37 13.19
C ASN A 103 3.85 17.85 13.28
N LYS A 104 3.96 18.57 12.15
CA LYS A 104 4.18 20.02 12.15
C LYS A 104 3.01 20.79 12.74
N ASN A 105 1.78 20.34 12.50
CA ASN A 105 0.57 20.99 13.02
C ASN A 105 0.26 20.64 14.48
N SER A 106 1.01 19.70 15.07
CA SER A 106 0.85 19.27 16.48
C SER A 106 1.91 19.85 17.43
N ALA A 107 2.83 20.66 16.90
CA ALA A 107 3.91 21.33 17.63
C ALA A 107 3.62 22.84 17.74
#